data_AF-A0A947HYS7-F1
#
_entry.id   AF-A0A947HYS7-F1
#
_cell.length_a   1.000
_cell.length_b   1.000
_cell.length_c   1.000
_cell.angle_alpha   90.00
_cell.angle_beta   90.00
_cell.angle_gamma   90.00
#
_symmetry.space_group_name_H-M   'P 1'
#
loop_
_entity.id
_entity.type
_entity.pdbx_description
1 polymer ?
#
loop_
_entity_poly.entity_id
_entity_poly.type
_entity_poly.pdbx_seq_one_letter_code
_entity_poly.pdbx_strand_id
1 'polypeptide(L)' 'GLTYSKFIAGIKKASIDIDRKVLADMAVNDPAAFASIVEKAKAHLAA' A
#
# COMPACT_ATOMS: atom_id res chain seq x y z
N GLY A 1 -13.56 -0.54 1.46
CA GLY A 1 -12.57 0.44 0.99
C GLY A 1 -11.57 0.72 2.09
N LEU A 2 -10.28 0.76 1.76
CA LEU A 2 -9.21 1.11 2.69
C LEU A 2 -9.01 2.63 2.62
N THR A 3 -9.07 3.34 3.75
CA THR A 3 -8.73 4.77 3.75
C THR A 3 -7.22 4.92 3.59
N TYR A 4 -6.78 6.01 2.97
CA TYR A 4 -5.35 6.30 2.78
C TYR A 4 -4.56 6.18 4.09
N SER A 5 -5.09 6.68 5.21
CA SER A 5 -4.45 6.58 6.52
C SER A 5 -4.27 5.13 6.99
N LYS A 6 -5.27 4.26 6.78
CA LYS A 6 -5.15 2.83 7.08
C LYS A 6 -4.13 2.17 6.16
N PHE A 7 -4.15 2.49 4.87
CA PHE A 7 -3.16 1.96 3.93
C PHE A 7 -1.72 2.30 4.32
N ILE A 8 -1.45 3.57 4.63
CA ILE A 8 -0.12 4.03 5.07
C ILE A 8 0.29 3.39 6.39
N ALA A 9 -0.64 3.21 7.34
CA ALA A 9 -0.37 2.47 8.57
C ALA A 9 0.03 1.01 8.30
N GLY A 10 -0.63 0.36 7.34
CA GLY A 10 -0.33 -1.01 6.92
C GLY A 10 1.04 -1.13 6.24
N ILE A 11 1.36 -0.21 5.32
CA ILE A 11 2.68 -0.12 4.67
C ILE A 11 3.79 0.10 5.70
N LYS A 12 3.58 1.00 6.67
CA LYS A 12 4.53 1.26 7.74
C LYS A 12 4.73 0.04 8.65
N LYS A 13 3.66 -0.68 9.00
CA LYS A 13 3.74 -1.95 9.75
C LYS A 13 4.45 -3.05 8.96
N ALA A 14 4.28 -3.06 7.64
CA ALA A 14 4.97 -3.98 6.73
C ALA A 14 6.45 -3.62 6.49
N SER A 15 6.96 -2.51 7.07
CA SER A 15 8.28 -1.95 6.78
C SER A 15 8.56 -1.74 5.29
N ILE A 16 7.50 -1.45 4.51
CA ILE A 16 7.62 -1.13 3.09
C ILE A 16 7.88 0.37 2.99
N ASP A 17 9.12 0.74 2.72
CA ASP A 17 9.49 2.14 2.50
C ASP A 17 9.36 2.45 1.01
N ILE A 18 8.18 2.92 0.61
CA ILE A 18 7.87 3.28 -0.79
C ILE A 18 7.52 4.75 -0.88
N ASP A 19 8.09 5.40 -1.89
CA ASP A 19 7.86 6.82 -2.12
C ASP A 19 6.42 7.05 -2.59
N ARG A 20 5.75 8.03 -1.99
CA ARG A 20 4.34 8.36 -2.30
C ARG A 20 4.10 8.71 -3.78
N LYS A 21 5.12 9.26 -4.46
CA LYS A 21 5.08 9.51 -5.91
C LYS A 21 5.07 8.22 -6.71
N VAL A 22 5.98 7.31 -6.39
CA VAL A 22 6.07 5.99 -7.04
C VAL A 22 4.80 5.19 -6.78
N LEU A 23 4.25 5.28 -5.58
CA LEU A 23 2.99 4.64 -5.23
C LEU A 23 1.80 5.16 -6.07
N ALA A 24 1.70 6.48 -6.24
CA ALA A 24 0.64 7.08 -7.06
C ALA A 24 0.80 6.72 -8.54
N ASP A 25 2.04 6.74 -9.04
CA ASP A 25 2.34 6.35 -10.42
C ASP A 25 2.04 4.85 -10.66
N MET A 26 2.43 3.98 -9.72
CA MET A 26 2.14 2.55 -9.74
C MET A 26 0.63 2.29 -9.68
N ALA A 27 -0.13 3.05 -8.88
CA ALA A 27 -1.58 2.88 -8.82
C ALA A 27 -2.28 3.19 -10.16
N VAL A 28 -1.68 4.05 -10.99
CA VAL A 28 -2.22 4.45 -12.30
C VAL A 28 -1.70 3.55 -13.42
N ASN A 29 -0.40 3.26 -13.43
CA ASN A 29 0.27 2.53 -14.51
C ASN A 29 0.30 1.01 -14.31
N ASP A 30 0.29 0.53 -13.05
CA ASP A 30 0.36 -0.89 -12.72
C ASP A 30 -0.60 -1.26 -11.56
N PRO A 31 -1.88 -1.44 -11.87
CA PRO A 31 -2.89 -1.83 -10.87
C PRO A 31 -2.62 -3.22 -10.27
N ALA A 32 -1.90 -4.11 -10.95
CA ALA A 32 -1.58 -5.44 -10.44
C ALA A 32 -0.53 -5.37 -9.32
N ALA A 33 0.54 -4.59 -9.53
CA ALA A 33 1.53 -4.32 -8.50
C ALA A 33 0.92 -3.59 -7.30
N PHE A 34 0.07 -2.57 -7.55
CA PHE A 34 -0.62 -1.85 -6.49
C PHE A 34 -1.53 -2.78 -5.66
N ALA A 35 -2.27 -3.69 -6.29
CA ALA A 35 -3.10 -4.67 -5.59
C ALA A 35 -2.27 -5.56 -4.65
N SER A 36 -1.09 -6.02 -5.08
CA SER A 36 -0.17 -6.80 -4.23
C SER A 36 0.31 -6.02 -3.01
N ILE A 37 0.64 -4.74 -3.17
CA ILE A 37 1.02 -3.86 -2.04
C ILE A 37 -0.16 -3.64 -1.11
N VAL A 38 -1.37 -3.44 -1.63
CA VAL A 38 -2.59 -3.28 -0.83
C VAL A 38 -2.89 -4.55 -0.02
N GLU A 39 -2.74 -5.73 -0.59
CA GLU A 39 -2.91 -6.99 0.13
C GLU A 39 -1.87 -7.17 1.23
N LYS A 40 -0.59 -6.87 0.96
CA LYS A 40 0.46 -6.86 1.99
C LYS A 40 0.14 -5.85 3.11
N ALA A 41 -0.22 -4.62 2.74
CA ALA A 41 -0.56 -3.59 3.71
C ALA A 41 -1.77 -3.99 4.58
N LYS A 42 -2.81 -4.60 4.01
CA LYS A 42 -3.95 -5.13 4.76
C LYS A 42 -3.57 -6.27 5.70
N ALA A 43 -2.75 -7.22 5.24
CA ALA A 43 -2.29 -8.35 6.06
C ALA A 43 -1.55 -7.85 7.31
N HIS A 44 -0.72 -6.82 7.17
CA HIS A 44 -0.03 -6.20 8.29
C HIS A 44 -0.88 -5.22 9.11
N LEU A 45 -2.01 -4.73 8.59
CA LEU A 45 -2.91 -3.86 9.34
C LEU A 45 -3.77 -4.63 10.35
N ALA A 46 -4.19 -5.84 9.99
CA ALA A 46 -5.10 -6.68 10.77
C ALA A 46 -4.44 -7.38 11.96
N ALA A 47 -3.13 -7.19 12.16
CA ALA A 47 -2.37 -7.63 13.32
C ALA A 47 -2.24 -6.53 14.38
#